data_AF-A0A1G3HEM7-F1
#
_entry.id   AF-A0A1G3HEM7-F1
#
_cell.length_a   1.000
_cell.length_b   1.000
_cell.length_c   1.000
_cell.angle_alpha   90.00
_cell.angle_beta   90.00
_cell.angle_gamma   90.00
#
_symmetry.space_group_name_H-M   'P 1'
#
loop_
_entity.id
_entity.type
_entity.pdbx_description
1 polymer ?
#
loop_
_entity_poly.entity_id
_entity_poly.type
_entity_poly.pdbx_seq_one_letter_code
_entity_poly.pdbx_strand_id
1 'polypeptide(L)'
;MEFFRKTLDPIIALAAIAVLDIFMFLLMGAWTVGGGETMMTGLMAQAVLGDELQRIPFWNIVFPPHADYWKIYISLGMLFGAFVGAVLSKEFYWRVPRHLSEWVLITIGGLLMGFGIRLAYICNVSTFFGLMPEMNLGGYLAMSGIVAGAWVGSLVYKKLLEGDA
;
A
#
# COMPACT_ATOMS: atom_id res chain seq x y z
N MET A 1 -5.66 -20.90 21.51
CA MET A 1 -5.32 -20.01 20.37
C MET A 1 -5.81 -20.64 19.06
N GLU A 2 -7.12 -20.78 18.89
CA GLU A 2 -7.72 -21.24 17.62
C GLU A 2 -8.22 -20.08 16.75
N PHE A 3 -8.49 -18.92 17.37
CA PHE A 3 -9.01 -17.72 16.72
C PHE A 3 -8.12 -17.24 15.55
N PHE A 4 -6.80 -17.26 15.71
CA PHE A 4 -5.86 -16.85 14.67
C PHE A 4 -5.60 -17.92 13.60
N ARG A 5 -6.03 -19.17 13.83
CA ARG A 5 -5.81 -20.28 12.88
C ARG A 5 -6.94 -20.44 11.87
N LYS A 6 -8.09 -19.80 12.11
CA LYS A 6 -9.23 -19.82 11.18
C LYS A 6 -9.36 -18.45 10.55
N THR A 7 -9.67 -18.41 9.26
CA THR A 7 -10.05 -17.17 8.59
C THR A 7 -11.30 -16.61 9.27
N LEU A 8 -11.22 -15.36 9.72
CA LEU A 8 -12.37 -14.63 10.24
C LEU A 8 -13.45 -14.52 9.17
N ASP A 9 -14.71 -14.53 9.58
CA ASP A 9 -15.83 -14.22 8.69
C ASP A 9 -15.58 -12.84 8.05
N PRO A 10 -15.59 -12.72 6.70
CA PRO A 10 -15.35 -11.47 6.02
C PRO A 10 -16.25 -10.33 6.50
N ILE A 11 -17.50 -10.61 6.89
CA ILE A 11 -18.43 -9.60 7.38
C ILE A 11 -17.94 -9.03 8.72
N ILE A 12 -17.51 -9.90 9.63
CA ILE A 12 -17.00 -9.50 10.95
C ILE A 12 -15.68 -8.74 10.79
N ALA A 13 -14.79 -9.22 9.93
CA ALA A 13 -13.51 -8.56 9.65
C ALA A 13 -13.72 -7.17 9.04
N LEU A 14 -14.58 -7.04 8.03
CA LEU A 14 -14.89 -5.76 7.39
C LEU A 14 -15.58 -4.80 8.35
N ALA A 15 -16.53 -5.28 9.17
CA ALA A 15 -17.19 -4.44 10.18
C ALA A 15 -16.18 -3.90 11.21
N ALA A 16 -15.26 -4.74 11.69
CA ALA A 16 -14.22 -4.31 12.63
C ALA A 16 -13.28 -3.27 12.00
N ILE A 17 -12.85 -3.50 10.75
CA ILE A 17 -12.01 -2.54 10.01
C ILE A 17 -12.75 -1.23 9.78
N ALA A 18 -14.04 -1.26 9.41
CA ALA A 18 -14.83 -0.07 9.19
C ALA A 18 -14.98 0.77 10.46
N VAL A 19 -15.24 0.15 11.61
CA VAL A 19 -15.30 0.86 12.91
C VAL A 19 -13.96 1.50 13.25
N LEU A 20 -12.85 0.79 13.03
CA LEU A 20 -11.51 1.33 13.27
C LEU A 20 -11.20 2.49 12.32
N ASP A 21 -11.56 2.36 11.05
CA ASP A 21 -11.35 3.40 10.04
C ASP A 21 -12.16 4.67 10.36
N ILE A 22 -13.43 4.54 10.76
CA ILE A 22 -14.25 5.68 11.22
C ILE A 22 -13.56 6.38 12.40
N PHE A 23 -13.12 5.62 13.40
CA PHE A 23 -12.45 6.20 14.57
C PHE A 23 -11.15 6.91 14.20
N MET A 24 -10.36 6.30 13.31
CA MET A 24 -9.13 6.90 12.82
C MET A 24 -9.38 8.16 11.99
N PHE A 25 -10.38 8.13 11.11
CA PHE A 25 -10.79 9.27 10.30
C PHE A 25 -11.17 10.47 11.17
N LEU A 26 -11.90 10.22 12.27
CA LEU A 26 -12.30 11.28 13.21
C LEU A 26 -11.13 11.85 14.01
N LEU A 27 -10.10 11.06 14.32
CA LEU A 27 -8.97 11.50 15.16
C LEU A 27 -7.78 12.08 14.38
N MET A 28 -7.42 11.47 13.25
CA MET A 28 -6.21 11.79 12.50
C MET A 28 -6.47 12.12 11.02
N GLY A 29 -7.60 11.66 10.48
CA GLY A 29 -7.97 11.83 9.08
C GLY A 29 -7.83 10.54 8.26
N ALA A 30 -7.95 10.67 6.95
CA ALA A 30 -8.10 9.53 6.04
C ALA A 30 -6.93 8.54 6.07
N TRP A 31 -7.27 7.24 6.08
CA TRP A 31 -6.32 6.16 5.91
C TRP A 31 -5.66 6.24 4.54
N THR A 32 -4.36 6.53 4.49
CA THR A 32 -3.60 6.44 3.25
C THR A 32 -2.18 5.94 3.50
N VAL A 33 -1.75 5.04 2.62
CA VAL A 33 -0.44 4.39 2.68
C VAL A 33 0.56 5.13 1.80
N GLY A 34 0.12 5.57 0.62
CA GLY A 34 0.99 6.19 -0.38
C GLY A 34 1.77 7.41 0.14
N GLY A 35 1.15 8.24 0.97
CA GLY A 35 1.83 9.38 1.61
C GLY A 35 2.91 8.96 2.62
N GLY A 36 2.66 7.90 3.39
CA GLY A 36 3.64 7.35 4.35
C GLY A 36 4.87 6.77 3.63
N GLU A 37 4.64 5.94 2.61
CA GLU A 37 5.71 5.35 1.77
C GLU A 37 6.57 6.42 1.08
N THR A 38 5.91 7.50 0.62
CA THR A 38 6.60 8.68 0.09
C THR A 38 7.59 9.25 1.07
N MET A 39 7.12 9.54 2.28
CA MET A 39 7.94 10.21 3.28
C MET A 39 9.07 9.30 3.77
N MET A 40 8.82 8.00 3.92
CA MET A 40 9.88 7.04 4.22
C MET A 40 10.96 7.04 3.14
N THR A 41 10.56 7.01 1.87
CA THR A 41 11.50 7.09 0.74
C THR A 41 12.25 8.43 0.73
N GLY A 42 11.57 9.53 1.06
CA GLY A 42 12.16 10.86 1.17
C GLY A 42 13.21 10.97 2.26
N LEU A 43 12.93 10.41 3.44
CA LEU A 43 13.87 10.35 4.55
C LEU A 43 15.07 9.45 4.23
N MET A 44 14.84 8.31 3.58
CA MET A 44 15.93 7.45 3.10
C MET A 44 16.78 8.18 2.04
N ALA A 45 16.13 8.87 1.10
CA ALA A 45 16.84 9.65 0.09
C ALA A 45 17.62 10.80 0.73
N GLN A 46 17.08 11.44 1.77
CA GLN A 46 17.78 12.50 2.49
C GLN A 46 19.00 11.96 3.24
N ALA A 47 18.90 10.76 3.81
CA ALA A 47 20.03 10.10 4.47
C ALA A 47 21.17 9.76 3.48
N VAL A 48 20.85 9.47 2.22
CA VAL A 48 21.84 9.09 1.19
C VAL A 48 22.39 10.31 0.43
N LEU A 49 21.52 11.24 0.03
CA LEU A 49 21.86 12.38 -0.83
C LEU A 49 22.13 13.68 -0.04
N GLY A 50 21.75 13.73 1.24
CA GLY A 50 21.93 14.93 2.08
C GLY A 50 21.19 16.15 1.53
N ASP A 51 21.84 17.30 1.59
CA ASP A 51 21.27 18.59 1.17
C ASP A 51 21.03 18.69 -0.35
N GLU A 52 21.66 17.83 -1.16
CA GLU A 52 21.40 17.79 -2.61
C GLU A 52 19.96 17.35 -2.93
N LEU A 53 19.27 16.66 -2.02
CA LEU A 53 17.87 16.30 -2.20
C LEU A 53 16.97 17.54 -2.35
N GLN A 54 17.32 18.65 -1.68
CA GLN A 54 16.57 19.91 -1.70
C GLN A 54 16.63 20.63 -3.06
N ARG A 55 17.53 20.21 -3.95
CA ARG A 55 17.56 20.68 -5.35
C ARG A 55 16.40 20.16 -6.17
N ILE A 56 15.81 19.03 -5.78
CA ILE A 56 14.67 18.44 -6.49
C ILE A 56 13.39 19.13 -6.01
N PRO A 57 12.65 19.86 -6.87
CA PRO A 57 11.47 20.62 -6.46
C PRO A 57 10.40 19.76 -5.79
N PHE A 58 10.30 18.48 -6.17
CA PHE A 58 9.38 17.54 -5.56
C PHE A 58 9.61 17.39 -4.04
N TRP A 59 10.86 17.24 -3.59
CA TRP A 59 11.21 17.04 -2.18
C TRP A 59 11.35 18.33 -1.39
N ASN A 60 11.31 19.49 -2.04
CA ASN A 60 11.41 20.78 -1.39
C ASN A 60 10.03 21.48 -1.29
N ILE A 61 9.23 21.39 -2.36
CA ILE A 61 7.96 22.13 -2.49
C ILE A 61 6.76 21.23 -2.22
N VAL A 62 6.77 19.99 -2.72
CA VAL A 62 5.56 19.14 -2.73
C VAL A 62 5.54 18.19 -1.53
N PHE A 63 6.67 17.57 -1.20
CA PHE A 63 6.83 16.63 -0.09
C PHE A 63 8.15 16.89 0.66
N PRO A 64 8.21 17.90 1.54
CA PRO A 64 9.39 18.13 2.35
C PRO A 64 9.57 16.97 3.35
N PRO A 65 10.73 16.28 3.36
CA PRO A 65 10.92 15.08 4.16
C PRO A 65 11.01 15.43 5.65
N HIS A 66 10.06 14.90 6.43
CA HIS A 66 10.05 15.05 7.89
C HIS A 66 9.60 13.75 8.56
N ALA A 67 10.20 13.44 9.71
CA ALA A 67 9.99 12.19 10.45
C ALA A 67 8.75 12.21 11.36
N ASP A 68 8.16 13.38 11.59
CA ASP A 68 6.93 13.59 12.35
C ASP A 68 5.66 13.29 11.53
N TYR A 69 5.80 12.90 10.27
CA TYR A 69 4.66 12.56 9.42
C TYR A 69 3.94 11.30 9.90
N TRP A 70 2.79 11.50 10.55
CA TRP A 70 2.04 10.46 11.24
C TRP A 70 1.70 9.22 10.39
N LYS A 71 1.51 9.41 9.07
CA LYS A 71 1.18 8.32 8.14
C LYS A 71 2.31 7.31 7.94
N ILE A 72 3.56 7.67 8.24
CA ILE A 72 4.69 6.72 8.29
C ILE A 72 4.41 5.62 9.32
N TYR A 73 3.91 6.02 10.50
CA TYR A 73 3.62 5.08 11.58
C TYR A 73 2.44 4.15 11.27
N ILE A 74 1.52 4.55 10.39
CA ILE A 74 0.47 3.65 9.88
C ILE A 74 1.10 2.53 9.06
N SER A 75 1.99 2.85 8.11
CA SER A 75 2.71 1.85 7.32
C SER A 75 3.49 0.87 8.21
N LEU A 76 4.24 1.40 9.19
CA LEU A 76 4.97 0.58 10.15
C LEU A 76 4.04 -0.27 11.03
N GLY A 77 2.93 0.29 11.48
CA GLY A 77 1.91 -0.40 12.26
C GLY A 77 1.23 -1.53 11.49
N MET A 78 0.94 -1.34 10.21
CA MET A 78 0.42 -2.39 9.33
C MET A 78 1.43 -3.51 9.13
N LEU A 79 2.71 -3.17 8.88
CA LEU A 79 3.78 -4.17 8.74
C LEU A 79 3.93 -4.99 10.02
N PHE A 80 3.99 -4.31 11.17
CA PHE A 80 4.11 -4.96 12.47
C PHE A 80 2.87 -5.82 12.79
N GLY A 81 1.67 -5.30 12.54
CA GLY A 81 0.42 -6.02 12.74
C GLY A 81 0.30 -7.28 11.87
N ALA A 82 0.68 -7.17 10.58
CA ALA A 82 0.72 -8.30 9.67
C ALA A 82 1.74 -9.36 10.12
N PHE A 83 2.91 -8.93 10.60
CA PHE A 83 3.94 -9.82 11.13
C PHE A 83 3.47 -10.57 12.38
N VAL A 84 2.94 -9.84 13.38
CA VAL A 84 2.38 -10.44 14.61
C VAL A 84 1.24 -11.38 14.27
N GLY A 85 0.34 -11.01 13.36
CA GLY A 85 -0.73 -11.86 12.85
C GLY A 85 -0.20 -13.17 12.27
N ALA A 86 0.76 -13.10 11.33
CA ALA A 86 1.34 -14.28 10.69
C ALA A 86 2.04 -15.22 11.69
N VAL A 87 2.74 -14.68 12.69
CA VAL A 87 3.42 -15.47 13.74
C VAL A 87 2.41 -16.15 14.66
N LEU A 88 1.36 -15.43 15.10
CA LEU A 88 0.31 -15.99 15.96
C LEU A 88 -0.53 -17.07 15.25
N SER A 89 -0.77 -16.89 13.94
CA SER A 89 -1.43 -17.89 13.09
C SER A 89 -0.54 -19.11 12.81
N LYS A 90 0.77 -19.03 13.08
CA LYS A 90 1.80 -20.00 12.68
C LYS A 90 1.87 -20.22 11.16
N GLU A 91 1.51 -19.20 10.39
CA GLU A 91 1.55 -19.18 8.92
C GLU A 91 2.75 -18.41 8.38
N PHE A 92 3.58 -17.86 9.27
CA PHE A 92 4.79 -17.17 8.87
C PHE A 92 5.74 -18.12 8.12
N TYR A 93 5.99 -17.80 6.86
CA TYR A 93 6.89 -18.54 5.99
C TYR A 93 7.66 -17.58 5.09
N TRP A 94 8.99 -17.69 5.09
CA TRP A 94 9.85 -16.87 4.26
C TRP A 94 9.76 -17.32 2.79
N ARG A 95 9.12 -16.51 1.95
CA ARG A 95 8.99 -16.76 0.50
C ARG A 95 9.97 -15.88 -0.26
N VAL A 96 10.80 -16.48 -1.09
CA VAL A 96 11.68 -15.79 -2.03
C VAL A 96 11.28 -16.19 -3.45
N PRO A 97 11.17 -15.25 -4.39
CA PRO A 97 10.89 -15.56 -5.79
C PRO A 97 11.97 -16.49 -6.35
N ARG A 98 11.56 -17.53 -7.08
CA ARG A 98 12.47 -18.57 -7.58
C ARG A 98 13.06 -18.21 -8.95
N HIS A 99 12.32 -17.45 -9.74
CA HIS A 99 12.68 -17.12 -11.11
C HIS A 99 13.03 -15.62 -11.25
N LEU A 100 13.97 -15.31 -12.14
CA LEU A 100 14.34 -13.93 -12.43
C LEU A 100 13.18 -13.14 -13.06
N SER A 101 12.30 -13.81 -13.81
CA SER A 101 11.08 -13.21 -14.39
C SER A 101 10.15 -12.68 -13.30
N GLU A 102 10.00 -13.39 -12.18
CA GLU A 102 9.20 -12.93 -11.03
C GLU A 102 9.80 -11.65 -10.42
N TRP A 103 11.13 -11.59 -10.24
CA TRP A 103 11.82 -10.40 -9.73
C TRP A 103 11.61 -9.17 -10.62
N VAL A 104 11.74 -9.36 -11.94
CA VAL A 104 11.49 -8.29 -12.92
C VAL A 104 10.05 -7.82 -12.84
N LEU A 105 9.08 -8.74 -12.79
CA LEU A 105 7.66 -8.41 -12.76
C LEU A 105 7.25 -7.66 -11.48
N ILE A 106 7.74 -8.10 -10.32
CA ILE A 106 7.49 -7.44 -9.04
C ILE A 106 8.07 -6.02 -9.05
N THR A 107 9.28 -5.85 -9.59
CA THR A 107 9.95 -4.54 -9.66
C THR A 107 9.21 -3.58 -10.58
N ILE A 108 8.87 -4.03 -11.80
CA ILE A 108 8.11 -3.21 -12.76
C ILE A 108 6.72 -2.88 -12.20
N GLY A 109 6.04 -3.86 -11.60
CA GLY A 109 4.74 -3.66 -10.97
C GLY A 109 4.79 -2.60 -9.86
N GLY A 110 5.79 -2.68 -8.97
CA GLY A 110 6.00 -1.68 -7.92
C GLY A 110 6.25 -0.27 -8.46
N LEU A 111 7.06 -0.13 -9.52
CA LEU A 111 7.30 1.15 -10.18
C LEU A 111 6.02 1.73 -10.79
N LEU A 112 5.22 0.90 -11.47
CA LEU A 112 3.93 1.33 -12.04
C LEU A 112 2.93 1.73 -10.95
N MET A 113 2.88 1.00 -9.83
CA MET A 113 2.04 1.38 -8.67
C MET A 113 2.47 2.72 -8.08
N GLY A 114 3.78 2.93 -7.90
CA GLY A 114 4.32 4.19 -7.41
C GLY A 114 3.97 5.35 -8.33
N PHE A 115 4.14 5.19 -9.64
CA PHE A 115 3.75 6.18 -10.64
C PHE A 115 2.25 6.48 -10.61
N GLY A 116 1.42 5.44 -10.55
CA GLY A 116 -0.04 5.59 -10.50
C GLY A 116 -0.53 6.35 -9.26
N ILE A 117 0.01 6.06 -8.08
CA ILE A 117 -0.34 6.76 -6.84
C ILE A 117 0.02 8.25 -6.92
N ARG A 118 1.09 8.63 -7.65
CA ARG A 118 1.43 10.06 -7.85
C ARG A 118 0.51 10.79 -8.79
N LEU A 119 0.05 10.12 -9.85
CA LEU A 119 -0.89 10.73 -10.79
C LEU A 119 -2.28 10.88 -10.17
N ALA A 120 -2.73 9.85 -9.44
CA ALA A 120 -4.07 9.81 -8.85
C ALA A 120 -4.16 10.44 -7.46
N TYR A 121 -3.02 10.64 -6.76
CA TYR A 121 -2.93 11.05 -5.35
C TYR A 121 -3.64 10.10 -4.36
N ILE A 122 -4.02 8.91 -4.79
CA ILE A 122 -4.84 7.96 -4.04
C ILE A 122 -4.25 6.55 -4.24
N CYS A 123 -4.38 5.69 -3.23
CA CYS A 123 -4.06 4.26 -3.26
C CYS A 123 -5.30 3.40 -2.98
N ASN A 124 -5.24 2.09 -3.23
CA ASN A 124 -6.36 1.16 -3.04
C ASN A 124 -7.07 1.28 -1.68
N VAL A 125 -6.32 1.35 -0.57
CA VAL A 125 -6.88 1.46 0.79
C VAL A 125 -7.64 2.77 0.94
N SER A 126 -7.03 3.91 0.57
CA SER A 126 -7.67 5.22 0.65
C SER A 126 -8.88 5.36 -0.27
N THR A 127 -8.85 4.73 -1.45
CA THR A 127 -9.99 4.80 -2.36
C THR A 127 -11.18 4.00 -1.83
N PHE A 128 -10.91 2.80 -1.32
CA PHE A 128 -11.97 1.88 -0.87
C PHE A 128 -12.58 2.29 0.47
N PHE A 129 -11.76 2.65 1.46
CA PHE A 129 -12.25 3.00 2.81
C PHE A 129 -12.57 4.49 2.96
N GLY A 130 -11.89 5.38 2.22
CA GLY A 130 -12.16 6.82 2.29
C GLY A 130 -13.13 7.32 1.21
N LEU A 131 -12.71 7.31 -0.06
CA LEU A 131 -13.42 8.03 -1.11
C LEU A 131 -14.74 7.37 -1.57
N MET A 132 -14.82 6.03 -1.55
CA MET A 132 -16.03 5.32 -1.97
C MET A 132 -17.23 5.55 -1.03
N PRO A 133 -17.08 5.44 0.30
CA PRO A 133 -18.17 5.76 1.24
C PRO A 133 -18.65 7.21 1.16
N GLU A 134 -17.77 8.14 0.79
CA GLU A 134 -18.09 9.56 0.57
C GLU A 134 -18.82 9.82 -0.77
N MET A 135 -19.13 8.77 -1.54
CA MET A 135 -19.74 8.84 -2.87
C MET A 135 -18.96 9.74 -3.86
N ASN A 136 -17.63 9.79 -3.73
CA ASN A 136 -16.79 10.60 -4.59
C ASN A 136 -16.61 9.94 -5.97
N LEU A 137 -17.01 10.64 -7.04
CA LEU A 137 -16.87 10.15 -8.41
C LEU A 137 -15.42 9.80 -8.79
N GLY A 138 -14.45 10.59 -8.31
CA GLY A 138 -13.03 10.33 -8.52
C GLY A 138 -12.57 9.02 -7.86
N GLY A 139 -13.16 8.67 -6.71
CA GLY A 139 -12.92 7.39 -6.04
C GLY A 139 -13.43 6.20 -6.84
N TYR A 140 -14.67 6.29 -7.35
CA TYR A 140 -15.22 5.25 -8.21
C TYR A 140 -14.41 5.07 -9.50
N LEU A 141 -13.99 6.17 -10.13
CA LEU A 141 -13.17 6.12 -11.34
C LEU A 141 -11.80 5.48 -11.04
N ALA A 142 -11.13 5.89 -9.96
CA ALA A 142 -9.87 5.33 -9.53
C ALA A 142 -9.98 3.83 -9.23
N MET A 143 -11.04 3.38 -8.56
CA MET A 143 -11.26 1.95 -8.30
C MET A 143 -11.49 1.16 -9.58
N SER A 144 -12.26 1.69 -10.53
CA SER A 144 -12.42 1.01 -11.83
C SER A 144 -11.09 0.83 -12.56
N GLY A 145 -10.22 1.86 -12.51
CA GLY A 145 -8.86 1.81 -13.03
C GLY A 145 -7.98 0.77 -12.31
N ILE A 146 -8.04 0.72 -10.98
CA ILE A 146 -7.30 -0.27 -10.18
C ILE A 146 -7.75 -1.70 -10.53
N VAL A 147 -9.05 -1.93 -10.63
CA VAL A 147 -9.62 -3.25 -10.97
C VAL A 147 -9.22 -3.66 -12.40
N ALA A 148 -9.34 -2.75 -13.37
CA ALA A 148 -8.93 -3.01 -14.74
C ALA A 148 -7.41 -3.28 -14.85
N GLY A 149 -6.60 -2.49 -14.17
CA GLY A 149 -5.15 -2.67 -14.12
C GLY A 149 -4.74 -3.99 -13.48
N ALA A 150 -5.38 -4.37 -12.36
CA ALA A 150 -5.14 -5.66 -11.71
C ALA A 150 -5.57 -6.83 -12.60
N TRP A 151 -6.70 -6.71 -13.31
CA TRP A 151 -7.16 -7.71 -14.27
C TRP A 151 -6.15 -7.93 -15.39
N VAL A 152 -5.73 -6.86 -16.07
CA VAL A 152 -4.73 -6.95 -17.14
C VAL A 152 -3.39 -7.47 -16.60
N GLY A 153 -2.95 -6.99 -15.44
CA GLY A 153 -1.73 -7.45 -14.79
C GLY A 153 -1.76 -8.96 -14.49
N SER A 154 -2.91 -9.48 -14.03
CA SER A 154 -3.08 -10.92 -13.78
C SER A 154 -3.02 -11.76 -15.06
N LEU A 155 -3.53 -11.24 -16.19
CA LEU A 155 -3.44 -11.91 -17.49
C LEU A 155 -1.99 -11.96 -17.99
N VAL A 156 -1.26 -10.85 -17.84
CA VAL A 156 0.17 -10.77 -18.18
C VAL A 156 0.98 -11.73 -17.29
N TYR A 157 0.74 -11.72 -15.99
CA TYR A 157 1.37 -12.63 -15.02
C TYR A 157 1.18 -14.10 -15.44
N LYS A 158 -0.06 -14.51 -15.71
CA LYS A 158 -0.36 -15.88 -16.15
C LYS A 158 0.40 -16.24 -17.41
N LYS A 159 0.36 -15.37 -18.42
CA LYS A 159 1.00 -15.64 -19.71
C LYS A 159 2.53 -15.78 -19.61
N LEU A 160 3.19 -14.99 -18.75
CA LEU A 160 4.64 -15.00 -18.58
C LEU A 160 5.15 -16.11 -17.67
N LEU A 161 4.41 -16.47 -16.61
CA LEU A 161 4.91 -17.42 -15.60
C LEU A 161 4.27 -18.81 -15.70
N GLU A 162 3.05 -18.93 -16.21
CA GLU A 162 2.45 -20.25 -16.53
C GLU A 162 2.87 -20.76 -17.92
N GLY A 163 3.41 -19.90 -18.79
CA GLY A 163 3.93 -20.28 -20.10
C GLY A 163 5.38 -20.79 -20.09
N ASP A 164 6.11 -20.52 -19.01
CA ASP A 164 7.50 -20.97 -18.78
C ASP A 164 7.57 -22.26 -17.92
N ALA A 165 6.42 -22.84 -17.56
CA ALA A 165 6.28 -24.10 -16.81
C ALA A 165 5.84 -25.26 -17.71
#